data_AF-A0A529I0E0-F1
#
_entry.id   AF-A0A529I0E0-F1
#
_cell.length_a   1.000
_cell.length_b   1.000
_cell.length_c   1.000
_cell.angle_alpha   90.00
_cell.angle_beta   90.00
_cell.angle_gamma   90.00
#
_symmetry.space_group_name_H-M   'P 1'
#
loop_
_entity.id
_entity.type
_entity.pdbx_description
1 polymer ?
#
loop_
_entity_poly.entity_id
_entity_poly.type
_entity_poly.pdbx_seq_one_letter_code
_entity_poly.pdbx_strand_id
1 'polypeptide(L)'
;MRVYRRPLAAAAFALSCALLSLSPVAHAADRRIDVSNPTIHRIFVPVSQSVTIQVNSTLGDIVVGDEKIADAQPMTDKTLYVIGKGVGTTTVNLFSEDKRSLGTLQVEVGQDVSDMAAAIRQVAPRARIEIGSINGKIRLAGHVKDAATLASIVDVAQQYGPDAIINSVTIDDSQQVNLEVRVLEAKRNAGRDLGVSIRSTNGSGTSRTGTGIAAVDEDDVVLGPGNLLSGLLSNTNPFAALITRVIDSNIKVDLIIEALEAKGVVRTLAEPNLTTLSGESASFNAGGEVPIRSIGTDGNIQIEYKQFGVNLLFTPVVMDDSKIHIKLAPEVSDLTGFTTAGDPIFTNRKLATVVELRDGQSFAVGGLLSSKTTKLQNQVPWLGQVPVIGALFRNSSNQKEETELVVIVTPHLVRPTKPGEQLAT
;
A
#
# COMPACT_ATOMS: atom_id res chain seq x y z
N MET A 1 -32.12 -48.39 -58.19
CA MET A 1 -31.45 -47.85 -59.41
C MET A 1 -30.05 -47.33 -59.02
N ARG A 2 -29.13 -47.25 -60.00
CA ARG A 2 -27.87 -46.44 -60.10
C ARG A 2 -27.25 -45.86 -58.79
N VAL A 3 -26.03 -46.27 -58.39
CA VAL A 3 -24.70 -45.76 -58.85
C VAL A 3 -24.41 -44.34 -58.30
N TYR A 4 -23.32 -44.00 -57.58
CA TYR A 4 -22.01 -44.65 -57.28
C TYR A 4 -21.52 -44.21 -55.85
N ARG A 5 -20.28 -44.31 -55.31
CA ARG A 5 -18.92 -44.71 -55.78
C ARG A 5 -18.12 -45.47 -54.67
N ARG A 6 -16.84 -45.12 -54.40
CA ARG A 6 -15.81 -45.76 -53.51
C ARG A 6 -14.54 -44.84 -53.48
N PRO A 7 -13.42 -45.12 -52.74
CA PRO A 7 -13.19 -45.70 -51.39
C PRO A 7 -12.04 -45.01 -50.58
N LEU A 8 -11.71 -45.46 -49.33
CA LEU A 8 -10.35 -45.76 -48.75
C LEU A 8 -10.18 -45.54 -47.21
N ALA A 9 -9.11 -46.17 -46.66
CA ALA A 9 -8.60 -46.21 -45.27
C ALA A 9 -9.55 -46.82 -44.20
N ALA A 10 -9.25 -47.91 -43.47
CA ALA A 10 -8.06 -48.35 -42.70
C ALA A 10 -7.89 -47.56 -41.38
N ALA A 11 -8.17 -48.12 -40.20
CA ALA A 11 -7.45 -49.17 -39.43
C ALA A 11 -6.14 -48.63 -38.78
N ALA A 12 -5.82 -48.90 -37.50
CA ALA A 12 -6.44 -49.74 -36.48
C ALA A 12 -6.29 -49.13 -35.05
N PHE A 13 -6.95 -49.68 -34.04
CA PHE A 13 -7.02 -49.11 -32.68
C PHE A 13 -6.64 -50.15 -31.60
N ALA A 14 -5.36 -50.23 -31.20
CA ALA A 14 -4.86 -51.11 -30.13
C ALA A 14 -3.49 -50.66 -29.58
N LEU A 15 -3.20 -51.03 -28.32
CA LEU A 15 -1.90 -50.92 -27.61
C LEU A 15 -1.30 -49.51 -27.38
N SER A 16 -1.78 -48.82 -26.34
CA SER A 16 -0.97 -47.98 -25.42
C SER A 16 -1.85 -47.43 -24.27
N CYS A 17 -1.37 -47.22 -23.05
CA CYS A 17 -0.13 -47.73 -22.44
C CYS A 17 -0.36 -47.82 -20.91
N ALA A 18 0.10 -48.89 -20.26
CA ALA A 18 0.08 -49.02 -18.81
C ALA A 18 1.47 -48.69 -18.26
N LEU A 19 1.64 -47.48 -17.71
CA LEU A 19 2.88 -47.04 -17.07
C LEU A 19 2.63 -46.81 -15.58
N LEU A 20 3.29 -47.61 -14.76
CA LEU A 20 3.33 -47.41 -13.31
C LEU A 20 4.20 -46.21 -12.96
N SER A 21 3.96 -45.67 -11.76
CA SER A 21 4.78 -44.64 -11.13
C SER A 21 6.25 -45.05 -10.99
N LEU A 22 7.15 -44.28 -11.60
CA LEU A 22 8.51 -44.11 -11.09
C LEU A 22 8.58 -42.72 -10.44
N SER A 23 8.95 -42.68 -9.15
CA SER A 23 9.38 -41.46 -8.49
C SER A 23 10.80 -41.09 -8.97
N PRO A 24 11.09 -39.80 -9.23
CA PRO A 24 12.43 -39.39 -9.60
C PRO A 24 13.38 -39.50 -8.40
N VAL A 25 14.38 -40.37 -8.49
CA VAL A 25 15.51 -40.39 -7.55
C VAL A 25 16.34 -39.14 -7.79
N ALA A 26 16.62 -38.37 -6.72
CA ALA A 26 17.47 -37.19 -6.80
C ALA A 26 18.88 -37.57 -7.29
N HIS A 27 19.23 -37.12 -8.49
CA HIS A 27 20.58 -37.28 -9.03
C HIS A 27 21.44 -36.08 -8.64
N ALA A 28 22.64 -36.33 -8.14
CA ALA A 28 23.69 -35.32 -8.12
C ALA A 28 23.98 -34.88 -9.57
N ALA A 29 24.10 -33.58 -9.81
CA ALA A 29 24.16 -33.00 -11.15
C ALA A 29 25.56 -33.15 -11.78
N ASP A 30 25.86 -34.36 -12.27
CA ASP A 30 27.14 -34.74 -12.87
C ASP A 30 27.46 -33.88 -14.11
N ARG A 31 28.37 -32.90 -13.96
CA ARG A 31 28.76 -31.98 -15.05
C ARG A 31 29.90 -32.58 -15.86
N ARG A 32 29.61 -32.90 -17.13
CA ARG A 32 30.62 -33.17 -18.15
C ARG A 32 31.21 -31.87 -18.68
N ILE A 33 32.54 -31.79 -18.71
CA ILE A 33 33.29 -30.67 -19.26
C ILE A 33 34.25 -31.19 -20.33
N ASP A 34 34.20 -30.61 -21.52
CA ASP A 34 35.13 -30.96 -22.61
C ASP A 34 36.46 -30.22 -22.40
N VAL A 35 37.52 -30.96 -22.14
CA VAL A 35 38.88 -30.44 -21.86
C VAL A 35 39.85 -30.81 -23.00
N SER A 36 39.35 -30.86 -24.24
CA SER A 36 40.17 -31.08 -25.45
C SER A 36 40.68 -29.79 -26.10
N ASN A 37 40.24 -28.63 -25.60
CA ASN A 37 40.55 -27.30 -26.10
C ASN A 37 40.89 -26.41 -24.88
N PRO A 38 41.90 -25.52 -24.92
CA PRO A 38 42.34 -24.73 -23.76
C PRO A 38 41.41 -23.54 -23.43
N THR A 39 40.10 -23.78 -23.43
CA THR A 39 39.07 -22.86 -22.95
C THR A 39 39.00 -22.88 -21.42
N ILE A 40 38.94 -21.71 -20.80
CA ILE A 40 38.80 -21.58 -19.34
C ILE A 40 37.35 -21.93 -18.95
N HIS A 41 37.16 -23.04 -18.26
CA HIS A 41 35.85 -23.50 -17.82
C HIS A 41 35.53 -22.99 -16.42
N ARG A 42 34.46 -22.20 -16.27
CA ARG A 42 34.03 -21.67 -14.96
C ARG A 42 33.13 -22.66 -14.24
N ILE A 43 33.47 -22.95 -12.99
CA ILE A 43 32.65 -23.72 -12.06
C ILE A 43 32.42 -22.91 -10.78
N PHE A 44 31.23 -23.03 -10.21
CA PHE A 44 30.91 -22.54 -8.87
C PHE A 44 30.87 -23.73 -7.92
N VAL A 45 31.53 -23.62 -6.77
CA VAL A 45 31.56 -24.65 -5.72
C VAL A 45 31.28 -23.96 -4.39
N PRO A 46 30.17 -24.24 -3.68
CA PRO A 46 29.90 -23.57 -2.42
C PRO A 46 30.96 -23.91 -1.35
N VAL A 47 31.22 -22.97 -0.45
CA VAL A 47 32.14 -23.18 0.68
C VAL A 47 31.69 -24.37 1.55
N SER A 48 32.65 -25.21 1.95
CA SER A 48 32.43 -26.49 2.64
C SER A 48 31.65 -27.55 1.85
N GLN A 49 31.34 -27.31 0.57
CA GLN A 49 30.77 -28.30 -0.34
C GLN A 49 31.80 -28.77 -1.40
N SER A 50 31.39 -29.71 -2.24
CA SER A 50 32.22 -30.29 -3.30
C SER A 50 31.43 -30.58 -4.56
N VAL A 51 32.14 -30.68 -5.69
CA VAL A 51 31.59 -31.02 -7.01
C VAL A 51 32.48 -32.05 -7.69
N THR A 52 31.89 -33.14 -8.17
CA THR A 52 32.55 -34.09 -9.08
C THR A 52 32.41 -33.60 -10.52
N ILE A 53 33.50 -33.68 -11.28
CA ILE A 53 33.59 -33.22 -12.68
C ILE A 53 34.10 -34.38 -13.52
N GLN A 54 33.35 -34.74 -14.56
CA GLN A 54 33.78 -35.73 -15.54
C GLN A 54 34.47 -35.04 -16.72
N VAL A 55 35.71 -35.45 -17.00
CA VAL A 55 36.52 -34.99 -18.13
C VAL A 55 36.54 -36.03 -19.26
N ASN A 56 36.86 -35.60 -20.48
CA ASN A 56 36.87 -36.45 -21.68
C ASN A 56 38.24 -37.08 -22.01
N SER A 57 39.29 -36.74 -21.25
CA SER A 57 40.68 -37.16 -21.44
C SER A 57 41.25 -37.80 -20.17
N THR A 58 42.36 -38.53 -20.27
CA THR A 58 43.02 -39.15 -19.11
C THR A 58 43.84 -38.11 -18.32
N LEU A 59 43.48 -37.94 -17.05
CA LEU A 59 44.15 -37.09 -16.08
C LEU A 59 45.49 -37.70 -15.65
N GLY A 60 46.54 -36.87 -15.64
CA GLY A 60 47.81 -37.11 -14.96
C GLY A 60 47.98 -36.11 -13.82
N ASP A 61 48.90 -35.15 -13.98
CA ASP A 61 49.14 -34.10 -12.98
C ASP A 61 47.97 -33.11 -12.88
N ILE A 62 47.67 -32.65 -11.67
CA ILE A 62 46.68 -31.59 -11.36
C ILE A 62 47.39 -30.52 -10.52
N VAL A 63 47.23 -29.25 -10.87
CA VAL A 63 47.89 -28.12 -10.18
C VAL A 63 46.87 -27.05 -9.81
N VAL A 64 46.63 -26.89 -8.52
CA VAL A 64 45.78 -25.85 -7.92
C VAL A 64 46.59 -24.57 -7.70
N GLY A 65 46.02 -23.40 -8.00
CA GLY A 65 46.68 -22.10 -7.83
C GLY A 65 46.74 -21.60 -6.38
N ASP A 66 45.63 -21.76 -5.64
CA ASP A 66 45.56 -21.54 -4.19
C ASP A 66 44.65 -22.60 -3.54
N GLU A 67 45.28 -23.50 -2.78
CA GLU A 67 44.65 -24.60 -2.03
C GLU A 67 43.81 -24.16 -0.83
N LYS A 68 43.87 -22.88 -0.42
CA LYS A 68 43.04 -22.31 0.65
C LYS A 68 41.65 -21.94 0.16
N ILE A 69 41.50 -21.65 -1.13
CA ILE A 69 40.24 -21.30 -1.76
C ILE A 69 39.50 -22.59 -2.17
N ALA A 70 40.15 -23.46 -2.94
CA ALA A 70 39.60 -24.77 -3.30
C ALA A 70 40.70 -25.85 -3.32
N ASP A 71 40.31 -27.10 -3.18
CA ASP A 71 41.14 -28.30 -3.36
C ASP A 71 40.63 -29.08 -4.58
N ALA A 72 41.49 -29.83 -5.27
CA ALA A 72 41.10 -30.60 -6.45
C ALA A 72 41.94 -31.88 -6.56
N GLN A 73 41.28 -33.04 -6.46
CA GLN A 73 41.94 -34.35 -6.38
C GLN A 73 41.32 -35.31 -7.40
N PRO A 74 42.13 -36.17 -8.07
CA PRO A 74 41.62 -37.15 -9.01
C PRO A 74 40.94 -38.30 -8.24
N MET A 75 39.71 -38.64 -8.61
CA MET A 75 38.99 -39.80 -8.09
C MET A 75 39.05 -40.99 -9.05
N THR A 76 39.19 -40.74 -10.36
CA THR A 76 39.60 -41.73 -11.37
C THR A 76 40.44 -41.06 -12.46
N ASP A 77 40.90 -41.84 -13.44
CA ASP A 77 41.51 -41.37 -14.70
C ASP A 77 40.72 -40.27 -15.44
N LYS A 78 39.41 -40.13 -15.19
CA LYS A 78 38.48 -39.24 -15.90
C LYS A 78 37.53 -38.46 -14.97
N THR A 79 37.75 -38.52 -13.66
CA THR A 79 36.91 -37.79 -12.69
C THR A 79 37.75 -37.03 -11.68
N LEU A 80 37.43 -35.74 -11.55
CA LEU A 80 38.05 -34.80 -10.61
C LEU A 80 37.03 -34.44 -9.53
N TYR A 81 37.46 -34.47 -8.27
CA TYR A 81 36.67 -34.02 -7.13
C TYR A 81 37.22 -32.68 -6.65
N VAL A 82 36.40 -31.63 -6.69
CA VAL A 82 36.78 -30.25 -6.31
C VAL A 82 36.02 -29.85 -5.06
N ILE A 83 36.72 -29.34 -4.03
CA ILE A 83 36.16 -28.96 -2.73
C ILE A 83 36.35 -27.46 -2.49
N GLY A 84 35.30 -26.73 -2.13
CA GLY A 84 35.39 -25.32 -1.73
C GLY A 84 35.86 -25.20 -0.27
N LYS A 85 37.06 -24.67 -0.04
CA LYS A 85 37.65 -24.49 1.31
C LYS A 85 37.49 -23.07 1.86
N GLY A 86 37.49 -22.05 1.01
CA GLY A 86 37.42 -20.65 1.41
C GLY A 86 36.96 -19.75 0.27
N VAL A 87 36.30 -18.64 0.59
CA VAL A 87 35.67 -17.78 -0.43
C VAL A 87 36.70 -17.06 -1.30
N GLY A 88 36.47 -17.02 -2.61
CA GLY A 88 37.37 -16.41 -3.58
C GLY A 88 37.34 -17.09 -4.95
N THR A 89 38.29 -16.75 -5.82
CA THR A 89 38.48 -17.41 -7.12
C THR A 89 39.88 -18.00 -7.22
N THR A 90 39.98 -19.27 -7.60
CA THR A 90 41.25 -19.98 -7.82
C THR A 90 41.21 -20.68 -9.18
N THR A 91 42.34 -21.23 -9.63
CA THR A 91 42.41 -22.02 -10.87
C THR A 91 42.95 -23.41 -10.60
N VAL A 92 42.44 -24.39 -11.35
CA VAL A 92 42.90 -25.78 -11.33
C VAL A 92 43.31 -26.13 -12.75
N ASN A 93 44.60 -26.37 -12.95
CA ASN A 93 45.17 -26.73 -14.24
C ASN A 93 45.28 -28.25 -14.32
N LEU A 94 44.79 -28.81 -15.42
CA LEU A 94 44.70 -30.24 -15.65
C LEU A 94 45.71 -30.63 -16.73
N PHE A 95 46.52 -31.64 -16.46
CA PHE A 95 47.52 -32.17 -17.40
C PHE A 95 47.27 -33.66 -17.65
N SER A 96 47.73 -34.14 -18.80
CA SER A 96 47.80 -35.57 -19.11
C SER A 96 49.06 -36.20 -18.49
N GLU A 97 49.17 -37.53 -18.50
CA GLU A 97 50.39 -38.26 -18.06
C GLU A 97 51.64 -37.79 -18.81
N ASP A 98 51.51 -37.47 -20.10
CA ASP A 98 52.55 -36.87 -20.97
C ASP A 98 52.88 -35.39 -20.64
N LYS A 99 52.36 -34.85 -19.52
CA LYS A 99 52.45 -33.43 -19.09
C LYS A 99 51.96 -32.40 -20.11
N ARG A 100 51.20 -32.82 -21.14
CA ARG A 100 50.45 -31.90 -22.01
C ARG A 100 49.32 -31.26 -21.19
N SER A 101 49.16 -29.95 -21.28
CA SER A 101 47.98 -29.28 -20.71
C SER A 101 46.72 -29.78 -21.42
N LEU A 102 45.74 -30.19 -20.63
CA LEU A 102 44.38 -30.48 -21.08
C LEU A 102 43.58 -29.16 -21.06
N GLY A 103 43.61 -28.46 -19.93
CA GLY A 103 42.98 -27.14 -19.80
C GLY A 103 42.97 -26.61 -18.36
N THR A 104 42.29 -25.47 -18.18
CA THR A 104 42.20 -24.77 -16.88
C THR A 104 40.74 -24.61 -16.47
N LEU A 105 40.41 -25.10 -15.28
CA LEU A 105 39.17 -24.77 -14.59
C LEU A 105 39.38 -23.47 -13.79
N GLN A 106 38.45 -22.53 -13.90
CA GLN A 106 38.34 -21.39 -12.98
C GLN A 106 37.28 -21.73 -11.93
N VAL A 107 37.71 -21.86 -10.68
CA VAL A 107 36.86 -22.27 -9.55
C VAL A 107 36.50 -21.04 -8.74
N GLU A 108 35.21 -20.73 -8.69
CA GLU A 108 34.63 -19.67 -7.88
C GLU A 108 33.97 -20.28 -6.64
N VAL A 109 34.43 -19.87 -5.46
CA VAL A 109 33.96 -20.38 -4.17
C VAL A 109 33.25 -19.24 -3.42
N GLY A 110 31.99 -19.49 -3.06
CA GLY A 110 31.12 -18.51 -2.41
C GLY A 110 30.12 -19.18 -1.47
N GLN A 111 29.18 -18.39 -0.94
CA GLN A 111 28.08 -18.94 -0.15
C GLN A 111 27.07 -19.67 -1.05
N ASP A 112 26.49 -20.77 -0.57
CA ASP A 112 25.32 -21.36 -1.22
C ASP A 112 24.12 -20.41 -1.02
N VAL A 113 23.42 -20.11 -2.11
CA VAL A 113 22.23 -19.25 -2.11
C VAL A 113 20.98 -19.98 -2.59
N SER A 114 21.05 -21.30 -2.80
CA SER A 114 20.00 -22.10 -3.42
C SER A 114 18.69 -22.08 -2.64
N ASP A 115 18.76 -22.29 -1.32
CA ASP A 115 17.57 -22.29 -0.44
C ASP A 115 16.96 -20.89 -0.29
N MET A 116 17.81 -19.86 -0.12
CA MET A 116 17.37 -18.46 -0.10
C MET A 116 16.70 -18.07 -1.43
N ALA A 117 17.22 -18.54 -2.57
CA ALA A 117 16.61 -18.33 -3.88
C ALA A 117 15.29 -19.09 -4.07
N ALA A 118 15.10 -20.23 -3.40
CA ALA A 118 13.80 -20.90 -3.33
C ALA A 118 12.79 -20.10 -2.48
N ALA A 119 13.19 -19.66 -1.29
CA ALA A 119 12.35 -18.86 -0.39
C ALA A 119 11.92 -17.52 -1.02
N ILE A 120 12.86 -16.78 -1.63
CA ILE A 120 12.56 -15.51 -2.31
C ILE A 120 11.60 -15.72 -3.50
N ARG A 121 11.73 -16.82 -4.26
CA ARG A 121 10.77 -17.16 -5.33
C ARG A 121 9.38 -17.54 -4.80
N GLN A 122 9.28 -18.08 -3.58
CA GLN A 122 7.99 -18.39 -2.96
C GLN A 122 7.26 -17.12 -2.48
N VAL A 123 8.00 -16.12 -1.96
CA VAL A 123 7.44 -14.83 -1.52
C VAL A 123 7.18 -13.88 -2.70
N ALA A 124 8.07 -13.83 -3.68
CA ALA A 124 8.00 -12.91 -4.82
C ALA A 124 8.03 -13.65 -6.19
N PRO A 125 7.04 -14.51 -6.50
CA PRO A 125 7.05 -15.38 -7.68
C PRO A 125 6.99 -14.65 -9.03
N ARG A 126 6.70 -13.34 -9.04
CA ARG A 126 6.70 -12.48 -10.23
C ARG A 126 7.98 -11.66 -10.40
N ALA A 127 8.86 -11.62 -9.40
CA ALA A 127 10.07 -10.80 -9.43
C ALA A 127 11.18 -11.46 -10.25
N ARG A 128 11.94 -10.67 -11.00
CA ARG A 128 13.03 -11.13 -11.87
C ARG A 128 14.36 -10.86 -11.19
N ILE A 129 14.69 -11.70 -10.20
CA ILE A 129 15.83 -11.48 -9.31
C ILE A 129 16.88 -12.56 -9.53
N GLU A 130 18.10 -12.11 -9.78
CA GLU A 130 19.31 -12.92 -9.73
C GLU A 130 19.93 -12.81 -8.33
N ILE A 131 20.25 -13.97 -7.76
CA ILE A 131 20.81 -14.10 -6.43
C ILE A 131 22.13 -14.86 -6.60
N GLY A 132 23.20 -14.35 -5.99
CA GLY A 132 24.53 -14.96 -6.07
C GLY A 132 25.42 -14.52 -4.92
N SER A 133 26.60 -15.13 -4.81
CA SER A 133 27.64 -14.71 -3.89
C SER A 133 28.77 -13.98 -4.63
N ILE A 134 29.27 -12.86 -4.11
CA ILE A 134 30.44 -12.15 -4.63
C ILE A 134 31.32 -11.75 -3.45
N ASN A 135 32.61 -12.13 -3.49
CA ASN A 135 33.58 -11.86 -2.41
C ASN A 135 33.07 -12.27 -1.02
N GLY A 136 32.36 -13.42 -0.95
CA GLY A 136 31.75 -13.93 0.28
C GLY A 136 30.47 -13.24 0.73
N LYS A 137 30.03 -12.15 0.08
CA LYS A 137 28.76 -11.45 0.36
C LYS A 137 27.63 -11.96 -0.53
N ILE A 138 26.39 -11.80 -0.09
CA ILE A 138 25.19 -12.05 -0.92
C ILE A 138 24.94 -10.83 -1.81
N ARG A 139 24.69 -11.04 -3.11
CA ARG A 139 24.19 -10.00 -4.04
C ARG A 139 22.76 -10.34 -4.44
N LEU A 140 21.85 -9.38 -4.27
CA LEU A 140 20.51 -9.37 -4.87
C LEU A 140 20.53 -8.40 -6.04
N ALA A 141 20.20 -8.84 -7.25
CA ALA A 141 20.20 -8.00 -8.45
C ALA A 141 18.98 -8.30 -9.33
N GLY A 142 18.62 -7.37 -10.21
CA GLY A 142 17.50 -7.54 -11.15
C GLY A 142 16.33 -6.60 -10.84
N HIS A 143 15.10 -7.06 -11.04
CA HIS A 143 13.92 -6.20 -11.18
C HIS A 143 12.72 -6.68 -10.36
N VAL A 144 12.11 -5.75 -9.62
CA VAL A 144 10.85 -5.91 -8.87
C VAL A 144 9.82 -4.90 -9.35
N LYS A 145 8.53 -5.22 -9.17
CA LYS A 145 7.43 -4.32 -9.52
C LYS A 145 7.38 -3.08 -8.62
N ASP A 146 7.50 -3.28 -7.31
CA ASP A 146 7.20 -2.29 -6.28
C ASP A 146 8.10 -2.44 -5.02
N ALA A 147 8.05 -1.43 -4.14
CA ALA A 147 8.84 -1.36 -2.91
C ALA A 147 8.37 -2.35 -1.82
N ALA A 148 7.09 -2.73 -1.80
CA ALA A 148 6.56 -3.67 -0.80
C ALA A 148 7.11 -5.09 -1.03
N THR A 149 7.17 -5.48 -2.30
CA THR A 149 7.85 -6.70 -2.75
C THR A 149 9.33 -6.63 -2.37
N LEU A 150 10.01 -5.51 -2.64
CA LEU A 150 11.44 -5.34 -2.31
C LEU A 150 11.73 -5.50 -0.81
N ALA A 151 10.95 -4.84 0.06
CA ALA A 151 11.08 -4.99 1.51
C ALA A 151 10.93 -6.45 1.93
N SER A 152 9.88 -7.13 1.45
CA SER A 152 9.62 -8.55 1.72
C SER A 152 10.79 -9.46 1.30
N ILE A 153 11.45 -9.16 0.17
CA ILE A 153 12.64 -9.90 -0.29
C ILE A 153 13.85 -9.66 0.61
N VAL A 154 14.06 -8.41 1.03
CA VAL A 154 15.17 -8.03 1.92
C VAL A 154 14.99 -8.66 3.30
N ASP A 155 13.77 -8.67 3.84
CA ASP A 155 13.45 -9.30 5.13
C ASP A 155 13.66 -10.82 5.10
N VAL A 156 13.38 -11.49 3.97
CA VAL A 156 13.74 -12.91 3.76
C VAL A 156 15.26 -13.08 3.68
N ALA A 157 15.96 -12.27 2.89
CA ALA A 157 17.40 -12.39 2.71
C ALA A 157 18.18 -12.19 4.03
N GLN A 158 17.75 -11.27 4.88
CA GLN A 158 18.36 -11.03 6.21
C GLN A 158 18.30 -12.26 7.13
N GLN A 159 17.30 -13.15 6.98
CA GLN A 159 17.17 -14.38 7.78
C GLN A 159 18.23 -15.44 7.41
N TYR A 160 18.79 -15.39 6.20
CA TYR A 160 19.84 -16.32 5.75
C TYR A 160 21.26 -15.84 6.08
N GLY A 161 21.45 -14.56 6.39
CA GLY A 161 22.73 -14.06 6.89
C GLY A 161 22.76 -12.53 7.10
N PRO A 162 23.31 -12.03 8.22
CA PRO A 162 23.42 -10.58 8.48
C PRO A 162 24.55 -9.91 7.67
N ASP A 163 25.48 -10.68 7.10
CA ASP A 163 26.74 -10.17 6.55
C ASP A 163 26.58 -9.53 5.16
N ALA A 164 26.21 -8.25 5.19
CA ALA A 164 26.42 -7.27 4.13
C ALA A 164 25.84 -7.65 2.75
N ILE A 165 24.53 -7.87 2.71
CA ILE A 165 23.75 -8.00 1.48
C ILE A 165 24.00 -6.79 0.56
N ILE A 166 24.52 -7.04 -0.63
CA ILE A 166 24.65 -6.05 -1.71
C ILE A 166 23.30 -6.02 -2.45
N ASN A 167 22.45 -5.07 -2.09
CA ASN A 167 21.22 -4.80 -2.83
C ASN A 167 21.54 -4.00 -4.09
N SER A 168 21.16 -4.53 -5.25
CA SER A 168 21.26 -3.90 -6.57
C SER A 168 19.99 -4.22 -7.40
N VAL A 169 18.85 -4.34 -6.70
CA VAL A 169 17.54 -4.56 -7.31
C VAL A 169 16.91 -3.21 -7.69
N THR A 170 16.42 -3.11 -8.92
CA THR A 170 15.72 -1.93 -9.46
C THR A 170 14.20 -2.12 -9.33
N ILE A 171 13.48 -1.04 -9.03
CA ILE A 171 12.00 -1.02 -9.05
C ILE A 171 11.54 -0.56 -10.43
N ASP A 172 10.77 -1.40 -11.13
CA ASP A 172 10.34 -1.18 -12.53
C ASP A 172 9.29 -0.07 -12.69
N ASP A 173 8.34 0.03 -11.75
CA ASP A 173 7.29 1.07 -11.73
C ASP A 173 7.26 1.70 -10.33
N SER A 174 7.96 2.83 -10.16
CA SER A 174 8.03 3.54 -8.88
C SER A 174 6.72 4.29 -8.64
N GLN A 175 5.72 3.55 -8.17
CA GLN A 175 4.34 4.01 -8.09
C GLN A 175 4.20 5.15 -7.07
N GLN A 176 3.64 6.27 -7.53
CA GLN A 176 3.35 7.43 -6.71
C GLN A 176 1.89 7.39 -6.26
N VAL A 177 1.67 7.75 -5.00
CA VAL A 177 0.33 7.92 -4.43
C VAL A 177 0.15 9.38 -4.10
N ASN A 178 -0.83 10.01 -4.75
CA ASN A 178 -1.41 11.25 -4.30
C ASN A 178 -2.45 10.94 -3.22
N LEU A 179 -2.44 11.69 -2.11
CA LEU A 179 -3.45 11.59 -1.06
C LEU A 179 -4.14 12.93 -0.89
N GLU A 180 -5.44 12.94 -1.14
CA GLU A 180 -6.36 14.00 -0.75
C GLU A 180 -6.94 13.67 0.63
N VAL A 181 -6.90 14.61 1.56
CA VAL A 181 -7.56 14.49 2.88
C VAL A 181 -8.44 15.70 3.09
N ARG A 182 -9.70 15.48 3.49
CA ARG A 182 -10.71 16.54 3.69
C ARG A 182 -11.22 16.49 5.12
N VAL A 183 -11.00 17.58 5.85
CA VAL A 183 -11.40 17.74 7.25
C VAL A 183 -12.59 18.68 7.31
N LEU A 184 -13.78 18.15 7.59
CA LEU A 184 -15.07 18.83 7.44
C LEU A 184 -15.76 19.00 8.80
N GLU A 185 -16.38 20.16 9.04
CA GLU A 185 -17.17 20.45 10.24
C GLU A 185 -18.62 20.78 9.84
N ALA A 186 -19.56 19.91 10.16
CA ALA A 186 -20.97 20.02 9.78
C ALA A 186 -21.87 20.40 10.98
N LYS A 187 -22.92 21.18 10.75
CA LYS A 187 -23.92 21.54 11.78
C LYS A 187 -25.17 20.68 11.67
N ARG A 188 -25.46 19.85 12.68
CA ARG A 188 -26.55 18.85 12.64
C ARG A 188 -27.97 19.46 12.53
N ASN A 189 -28.16 20.72 12.92
CA ASN A 189 -29.43 21.44 12.75
C ASN A 189 -29.79 21.76 11.28
N ALA A 190 -28.82 21.71 10.37
CA ALA A 190 -28.99 22.20 8.99
C ALA A 190 -29.90 21.36 8.09
N GLY A 191 -30.19 20.09 8.44
CA GLY A 191 -31.07 19.24 7.66
C GLY A 191 -32.53 19.72 7.58
N ARG A 192 -32.93 20.71 8.38
CA ARG A 192 -34.32 21.24 8.42
C ARG A 192 -34.63 22.25 7.32
N ASP A 193 -33.65 23.02 6.88
CA ASP A 193 -33.81 24.03 5.82
C ASP A 193 -33.45 23.47 4.43
N LEU A 194 -33.20 22.16 4.35
CA LEU A 194 -32.75 21.47 3.13
C LEU A 194 -33.93 21.19 2.18
N GLY A 195 -34.55 22.26 1.66
CA GLY A 195 -35.67 22.22 0.72
C GLY A 195 -35.31 21.70 -0.68
N VAL A 196 -34.81 20.47 -0.79
CA VAL A 196 -34.49 19.81 -2.06
C VAL A 196 -35.78 19.39 -2.75
N SER A 197 -36.35 20.30 -3.54
CA SER A 197 -37.59 20.07 -4.27
C SER A 197 -37.32 19.30 -5.58
N ILE A 198 -37.30 17.96 -5.52
CA ILE A 198 -37.03 17.12 -6.70
C ILE A 198 -38.21 17.23 -7.68
N ARG A 199 -37.91 17.52 -8.96
CA ARG A 199 -38.85 17.47 -10.09
C ARG A 199 -38.76 16.08 -10.73
N SER A 200 -39.80 15.28 -10.60
CA SER A 200 -39.92 13.98 -11.27
C SER A 200 -40.96 14.07 -12.40
N THR A 201 -40.62 13.55 -13.57
CA THR A 201 -41.48 13.53 -14.76
C THR A 201 -41.63 12.08 -15.22
N ASN A 202 -42.88 11.59 -15.27
CA ASN A 202 -43.17 10.23 -15.72
C ASN A 202 -43.24 10.14 -17.27
N GLY A 203 -43.37 8.91 -17.79
CA GLY A 203 -43.43 8.66 -19.24
C GLY A 203 -44.62 9.28 -19.97
N SER A 204 -45.66 9.77 -19.26
CA SER A 204 -46.77 10.54 -19.84
C SER A 204 -46.56 12.06 -19.80
N GLY A 205 -45.37 12.54 -19.39
CA GLY A 205 -45.04 13.96 -19.29
C GLY A 205 -45.51 14.65 -18.01
N THR A 206 -46.15 13.92 -17.10
CA THR A 206 -46.70 14.47 -15.85
C THR A 206 -45.56 14.77 -14.86
N SER A 207 -45.41 16.04 -14.47
CA SER A 207 -44.19 16.57 -13.83
C SER A 207 -44.43 17.08 -12.41
N ARG A 208 -44.29 16.21 -11.40
CA ARG A 208 -44.51 16.52 -9.97
C ARG A 208 -43.24 17.09 -9.31
N THR A 209 -43.42 17.97 -8.32
CA THR A 209 -42.33 18.47 -7.46
C THR A 209 -42.75 18.47 -5.99
N GLY A 210 -41.87 17.97 -5.13
CA GLY A 210 -42.06 17.94 -3.68
C GLY A 210 -40.74 17.82 -2.93
N THR A 211 -40.75 18.13 -1.64
CA THR A 211 -39.59 18.10 -0.72
C THR A 211 -39.62 16.91 0.26
N GLY A 212 -40.55 15.98 0.09
CA GLY A 212 -40.68 14.79 0.92
C GLY A 212 -41.79 13.85 0.41
N ILE A 213 -41.71 12.58 0.83
CA ILE A 213 -42.51 11.44 0.35
C ILE A 213 -42.19 11.07 -1.11
N ALA A 214 -42.10 9.77 -1.41
CA ALA A 214 -41.95 9.30 -2.79
C ALA A 214 -43.22 9.61 -3.61
N ALA A 215 -43.05 9.93 -4.88
CA ALA A 215 -44.17 9.96 -5.81
C ALA A 215 -44.58 8.52 -6.17
N VAL A 216 -45.42 7.93 -5.32
CA VAL A 216 -46.23 6.77 -5.72
C VAL A 216 -47.30 7.22 -6.71
N ASP A 217 -47.57 6.35 -7.69
CA ASP A 217 -48.69 6.50 -8.61
C ASP A 217 -50.01 6.09 -7.94
N GLU A 218 -51.15 6.21 -8.63
CA GLU A 218 -52.45 5.75 -8.10
C GLU A 218 -52.48 4.22 -7.84
N ASP A 219 -51.57 3.47 -8.47
CA ASP A 219 -51.33 2.02 -8.28
C ASP A 219 -50.23 1.69 -7.23
N ASP A 220 -49.83 2.63 -6.37
CA ASP A 220 -48.81 2.47 -5.30
C ASP A 220 -47.38 2.10 -5.78
N VAL A 221 -47.10 2.23 -7.08
CA VAL A 221 -45.78 1.95 -7.67
C VAL A 221 -44.78 3.06 -7.35
N VAL A 222 -43.64 2.72 -6.73
CA VAL A 222 -42.62 3.67 -6.29
C VAL A 222 -41.76 4.18 -7.46
N LEU A 223 -41.97 5.43 -7.89
CA LEU A 223 -41.25 6.05 -9.00
C LEU A 223 -39.94 6.74 -8.56
N GLY A 224 -38.89 5.94 -8.32
CA GLY A 224 -37.50 6.41 -8.21
C GLY A 224 -36.83 6.30 -6.83
N PRO A 225 -35.60 6.83 -6.66
CA PRO A 225 -34.70 6.51 -5.53
C PRO A 225 -35.02 7.25 -4.21
N GLY A 226 -36.27 7.18 -3.75
CA GLY A 226 -36.73 7.86 -2.52
C GLY A 226 -36.00 7.44 -1.22
N ASN A 227 -35.38 6.27 -1.19
CA ASN A 227 -34.66 5.75 -0.01
C ASN A 227 -33.43 6.58 0.40
N LEU A 228 -32.78 7.28 -0.54
CA LEU A 228 -31.61 8.11 -0.23
C LEU A 228 -32.03 9.39 0.52
N LEU A 229 -33.07 10.08 0.02
CA LEU A 229 -33.55 11.34 0.61
C LEU A 229 -34.26 11.11 1.96
N SER A 230 -34.94 9.97 2.13
CA SER A 230 -35.51 9.58 3.43
C SER A 230 -34.44 9.46 4.52
N GLY A 231 -33.23 8.99 4.17
CA GLY A 231 -32.08 8.99 5.07
C GLY A 231 -31.59 10.40 5.43
N LEU A 232 -31.53 11.30 4.46
CA LEU A 232 -31.06 12.69 4.61
C LEU A 232 -31.98 13.56 5.48
N LEU A 233 -33.30 13.30 5.46
CA LEU A 233 -34.29 14.02 6.26
C LEU A 233 -34.57 13.35 7.61
N SER A 234 -33.97 12.19 7.91
CA SER A 234 -34.19 11.47 9.17
C SER A 234 -33.36 12.05 10.32
N ASN A 235 -34.05 12.56 11.35
CA ASN A 235 -33.49 13.29 12.51
C ASN A 235 -32.65 12.42 13.48
N THR A 236 -32.27 11.19 13.07
CA THR A 236 -31.65 10.14 13.88
C THR A 236 -30.22 9.77 13.47
N ASN A 237 -29.84 9.98 12.20
CA ASN A 237 -28.56 9.51 11.69
C ASN A 237 -27.45 10.58 11.86
N PRO A 238 -26.19 10.20 12.12
CA PRO A 238 -25.04 11.12 12.08
C PRO A 238 -24.64 11.43 10.62
N PHE A 239 -24.01 12.58 10.40
CA PHE A 239 -23.58 13.06 9.08
C PHE A 239 -22.54 12.14 8.42
N ALA A 240 -21.64 11.54 9.19
CA ALA A 240 -20.72 10.52 8.70
C ALA A 240 -21.46 9.31 8.09
N ALA A 241 -22.57 8.87 8.71
CA ALA A 241 -23.40 7.76 8.20
C ALA A 241 -24.31 8.16 7.03
N LEU A 242 -24.28 9.44 6.63
CA LEU A 242 -24.85 9.91 5.37
C LEU A 242 -23.78 9.95 4.27
N ILE A 243 -22.58 10.47 4.58
CA ILE A 243 -21.44 10.47 3.65
C ILE A 243 -21.11 9.05 3.18
N THR A 244 -21.08 8.06 4.08
CA THR A 244 -20.84 6.66 3.68
C THR A 244 -21.89 6.16 2.69
N ARG A 245 -23.18 6.43 2.92
CA ARG A 245 -24.25 6.03 1.98
C ARG A 245 -24.15 6.74 0.62
N VAL A 246 -23.63 7.96 0.58
CA VAL A 246 -23.36 8.67 -0.69
C VAL A 246 -22.23 7.98 -1.44
N ILE A 247 -21.11 7.68 -0.76
CA ILE A 247 -19.97 6.93 -1.29
C ILE A 247 -20.43 5.56 -1.82
N ASP A 248 -21.16 4.79 -1.01
CA ASP A 248 -21.71 3.46 -1.37
C ASP A 248 -22.66 3.50 -2.58
N SER A 249 -23.26 4.66 -2.88
CA SER A 249 -24.21 4.86 -3.98
C SER A 249 -23.59 5.33 -5.31
N ASN A 250 -22.26 5.43 -5.38
CA ASN A 250 -21.52 5.88 -6.57
C ASN A 250 -21.91 7.28 -7.09
N ILE A 251 -22.39 8.14 -6.18
CA ILE A 251 -22.65 9.56 -6.44
C ILE A 251 -21.39 10.35 -6.07
N LYS A 252 -20.94 11.27 -6.94
CA LYS A 252 -19.80 12.14 -6.65
C LYS A 252 -20.05 12.96 -5.38
N VAL A 253 -19.22 12.71 -4.36
CA VAL A 253 -19.32 13.31 -3.03
C VAL A 253 -19.20 14.84 -3.10
N ASP A 254 -18.38 15.35 -4.02
CA ASP A 254 -18.08 16.77 -4.20
C ASP A 254 -19.33 17.62 -4.44
N LEU A 255 -20.22 17.15 -5.33
CA LEU A 255 -21.45 17.85 -5.71
C LEU A 255 -22.37 18.08 -4.50
N ILE A 256 -22.30 17.18 -3.51
CA ILE A 256 -23.08 17.28 -2.27
C ILE A 256 -22.36 18.16 -1.25
N ILE A 257 -21.03 18.07 -1.13
CA ILE A 257 -20.26 18.96 -0.24
C ILE A 257 -20.37 20.41 -0.69
N GLU A 258 -20.11 20.71 -1.96
CA GLU A 258 -20.18 22.07 -2.54
C GLU A 258 -21.57 22.71 -2.31
N ALA A 259 -22.64 21.95 -2.54
CA ALA A 259 -24.01 22.40 -2.29
C ALA A 259 -24.32 22.66 -0.81
N LEU A 260 -23.65 21.97 0.12
CA LEU A 260 -23.80 22.18 1.56
C LEU A 260 -22.93 23.34 2.07
N GLU A 261 -21.74 23.54 1.52
CA GLU A 261 -20.89 24.72 1.81
C GLU A 261 -21.52 26.01 1.30
N ALA A 262 -22.09 26.01 0.09
CA ALA A 262 -22.86 27.13 -0.47
C ALA A 262 -24.11 27.48 0.36
N LYS A 263 -24.47 26.66 1.36
CA LYS A 263 -25.55 26.89 2.34
C LYS A 263 -25.03 27.08 3.78
N GLY A 264 -23.72 27.08 4.02
CA GLY A 264 -23.12 27.24 5.35
C GLY A 264 -23.39 26.08 6.32
N VAL A 265 -23.75 24.91 5.77
CA VAL A 265 -24.11 23.68 6.51
C VAL A 265 -22.87 22.91 6.92
N VAL A 266 -21.95 22.76 5.96
CA VAL A 266 -20.60 22.22 6.12
C VAL A 266 -19.63 23.39 6.06
N ARG A 267 -18.50 23.25 6.77
CA ARG A 267 -17.31 24.07 6.63
C ARG A 267 -16.11 23.16 6.48
N THR A 268 -15.45 23.19 5.33
CA THR A 268 -14.11 22.61 5.17
C THR A 268 -13.14 23.39 6.06
N LEU A 269 -12.39 22.66 6.88
CA LEU A 269 -11.35 23.20 7.77
C LEU A 269 -9.98 23.09 7.13
N ALA A 270 -9.74 22.01 6.39
CA ALA A 270 -8.50 21.75 5.67
C ALA A 270 -8.73 20.76 4.53
N GLU A 271 -8.05 21.00 3.41
CA GLU A 271 -7.98 20.10 2.25
C GLU A 271 -6.50 19.94 1.80
N PRO A 272 -5.62 19.35 2.63
CA PRO A 272 -4.25 19.05 2.21
C PRO A 272 -4.24 17.94 1.16
N ASN A 273 -3.49 18.19 0.08
CA ASN A 273 -3.21 17.27 -1.00
C ASN A 273 -1.69 17.13 -1.14
N LEU A 274 -1.16 15.89 -1.12
CA LEU A 274 0.27 15.62 -1.21
C LEU A 274 0.56 14.30 -1.96
N THR A 275 1.60 14.28 -2.78
CA THR A 275 2.10 13.08 -3.49
C THR A 275 3.39 12.57 -2.87
N THR A 276 3.52 11.24 -2.73
CA THR A 276 4.76 10.56 -2.33
C THR A 276 4.93 9.23 -3.07
N LEU A 277 6.10 8.59 -2.93
CA LEU A 277 6.38 7.26 -3.45
C LEU A 277 5.78 6.18 -2.54
N SER A 278 5.36 5.04 -3.10
CA SER A 278 4.98 3.86 -2.32
C SER A 278 6.11 3.40 -1.40
N GLY A 279 5.86 3.41 -0.09
CA GLY A 279 6.81 3.11 0.99
C GLY A 279 7.41 4.35 1.66
N GLU A 280 7.39 5.52 1.01
CA GLU A 280 8.06 6.73 1.49
C GLU A 280 7.12 7.62 2.30
N SER A 281 7.57 8.07 3.48
CA SER A 281 6.76 8.89 4.37
C SER A 281 6.86 10.37 4.01
N ALA A 282 5.73 11.05 3.81
CA ALA A 282 5.69 12.45 3.43
C ALA A 282 4.86 13.29 4.40
N SER A 283 5.32 14.52 4.63
CA SER A 283 4.72 15.51 5.53
C SER A 283 4.38 16.81 4.80
N PHE A 284 3.14 17.28 4.94
CA PHE A 284 2.72 18.62 4.52
C PHE A 284 2.45 19.48 5.75
N ASN A 285 3.06 20.67 5.81
CA ASN A 285 2.93 21.61 6.91
C ASN A 285 2.64 23.00 6.34
N ALA A 286 1.44 23.53 6.59
CA ALA A 286 1.02 24.84 6.13
C ALA A 286 0.31 25.59 7.27
N GLY A 287 0.90 26.69 7.73
CA GLY A 287 0.48 27.33 8.97
C GLY A 287 1.39 28.47 9.42
N GLY A 288 1.36 28.77 10.72
CA GLY A 288 2.17 29.79 11.35
C GLY A 288 2.51 29.44 12.80
N GLU A 289 3.27 30.33 13.46
CA GLU A 289 3.74 30.13 14.83
C GLU A 289 3.33 31.29 15.73
N VAL A 290 2.96 30.97 16.97
CA VAL A 290 2.64 31.95 18.02
C VAL A 290 3.68 31.83 19.14
N PRO A 291 4.39 32.91 19.51
CA PRO A 291 5.32 32.91 20.63
C PRO A 291 4.57 32.94 21.97
N ILE A 292 4.52 31.80 22.65
CA ILE A 292 4.06 31.68 24.04
C ILE A 292 5.21 32.07 24.96
N ARG A 293 4.95 32.92 25.96
CA ARG A 293 5.95 33.36 26.93
C ARG A 293 5.75 32.61 28.24
N SER A 294 6.80 31.97 28.74
CA SER A 294 6.83 31.32 30.05
C SER A 294 7.93 31.95 30.92
N ILE A 295 7.78 31.85 32.24
CA ILE A 295 8.81 32.25 33.19
C ILE A 295 9.51 30.97 33.65
N GLY A 296 10.78 30.81 33.30
CA GLY A 296 11.59 29.67 33.74
C GLY A 296 11.91 29.74 35.22
N THR A 297 12.36 28.63 35.80
CA THR A 297 12.66 28.48 37.24
C THR A 297 13.64 29.55 37.76
N ASP A 298 14.54 30.03 36.91
CA ASP A 298 15.56 31.04 37.23
C ASP A 298 15.03 32.50 37.13
N GLY A 299 13.73 32.69 36.89
CA GLY A 299 13.10 33.99 36.66
C GLY A 299 13.26 34.55 35.23
N ASN A 300 14.01 33.87 34.37
CA ASN A 300 14.21 34.25 32.96
C ASN A 300 12.94 34.03 32.13
N ILE A 301 12.63 34.97 31.22
CA ILE A 301 11.56 34.80 30.24
C ILE A 301 12.03 33.84 29.15
N GLN A 302 11.33 32.72 29.00
CA GLN A 302 11.48 31.79 27.88
C GLN A 302 10.37 32.04 26.85
N ILE A 303 10.64 31.72 25.58
CA ILE A 303 9.68 31.87 24.47
C ILE A 303 9.59 30.53 23.75
N GLU A 304 8.42 29.91 23.80
CA GLU A 304 8.08 28.68 23.09
C GLU A 304 7.23 29.03 21.86
N TYR A 305 7.70 28.69 20.66
CA TYR A 305 6.93 28.90 19.43
C TYR A 305 5.97 27.74 19.20
N LYS A 306 4.67 28.00 19.28
CA LYS A 306 3.63 26.99 19.07
C LYS A 306 3.01 27.10 17.69
N GLN A 307 3.13 26.02 16.92
CA GLN A 307 2.60 25.93 15.57
C GLN A 307 1.06 25.76 15.55
N PHE A 308 0.43 26.38 14.55
CA PHE A 308 -0.97 26.20 14.20
C PHE A 308 -1.13 26.21 12.66
N GLY A 309 -2.25 25.71 12.16
CA GLY A 309 -2.49 25.43 10.75
C GLY A 309 -2.73 23.94 10.50
N VAL A 310 -2.38 23.48 9.29
CA VAL A 310 -2.58 22.11 8.82
C VAL A 310 -1.25 21.35 8.83
N ASN A 311 -1.26 20.16 9.43
CA ASN A 311 -0.17 19.19 9.40
C ASN A 311 -0.74 17.84 8.95
N LEU A 312 -0.22 17.28 7.86
CA LEU A 312 -0.54 15.94 7.38
C LEU A 312 0.75 15.14 7.26
N LEU A 313 0.91 14.11 8.09
CA LEU A 313 1.90 13.06 7.90
C LEU A 313 1.22 11.82 7.33
N PHE A 314 1.73 11.25 6.23
CA PHE A 314 1.25 9.96 5.73
C PHE A 314 2.35 9.09 5.12
N THR A 315 2.10 7.78 5.12
CA THR A 315 2.95 6.75 4.49
C THR A 315 2.03 5.78 3.73
N PRO A 316 2.01 5.81 2.38
CA PRO A 316 1.24 4.88 1.57
C PRO A 316 2.11 3.68 1.14
N VAL A 317 1.48 2.52 0.96
CA VAL A 317 2.10 1.31 0.39
C VAL A 317 1.11 0.70 -0.60
N VAL A 318 1.47 0.65 -1.88
CA VAL A 318 0.62 0.04 -2.91
C VAL A 318 0.76 -1.49 -2.87
N MET A 319 -0.37 -2.18 -3.00
CA MET A 319 -0.48 -3.64 -2.88
C MET A 319 -0.90 -4.30 -4.21
N ASP A 320 -0.64 -5.61 -4.32
CA ASP A 320 -0.73 -6.35 -5.58
C ASP A 320 -2.16 -6.55 -6.13
N ASP A 321 -3.21 -6.22 -5.35
CA ASP A 321 -4.64 -6.27 -5.78
C ASP A 321 -5.24 -4.88 -6.12
N SER A 322 -4.40 -3.88 -6.39
CA SER A 322 -4.81 -2.48 -6.62
C SER A 322 -5.55 -1.86 -5.43
N LYS A 323 -5.07 -2.19 -4.22
CA LYS A 323 -5.34 -1.44 -2.98
C LYS A 323 -4.08 -0.72 -2.53
N ILE A 324 -4.29 0.31 -1.73
CA ILE A 324 -3.28 1.19 -1.16
C ILE A 324 -3.49 1.16 0.35
N HIS A 325 -2.49 0.64 1.07
CA HIS A 325 -2.44 0.63 2.53
C HIS A 325 -1.84 1.95 3.00
N ILE A 326 -2.54 2.71 3.82
CA ILE A 326 -2.19 4.10 4.15
C ILE A 326 -2.20 4.27 5.66
N LYS A 327 -1.04 4.60 6.22
CA LYS A 327 -0.91 5.14 7.58
C LYS A 327 -0.97 6.66 7.48
N LEU A 328 -1.90 7.30 8.19
CA LEU A 328 -2.08 8.76 8.15
C LEU A 328 -2.32 9.36 9.54
N ALA A 329 -1.82 10.58 9.73
CA ALA A 329 -2.00 11.38 10.93
C ALA A 329 -2.26 12.87 10.60
N PRO A 330 -3.48 13.23 10.14
CA PRO A 330 -3.87 14.61 9.91
C PRO A 330 -4.17 15.35 11.21
N GLU A 331 -3.77 16.61 11.26
CA GLU A 331 -3.91 17.51 12.39
C GLU A 331 -4.25 18.93 11.87
N VAL A 332 -5.32 19.52 12.40
CA VAL A 332 -5.78 20.88 12.06
C VAL A 332 -5.94 21.70 13.34
N SER A 333 -5.07 22.70 13.50
CA SER A 333 -4.96 23.55 14.68
C SER A 333 -5.34 24.99 14.35
N ASP A 334 -6.47 25.46 14.89
CA ASP A 334 -6.93 26.85 14.76
C ASP A 334 -6.45 27.69 15.96
N LEU A 335 -5.94 28.91 15.74
CA LEU A 335 -5.88 29.94 16.78
C LEU A 335 -7.27 30.58 16.92
N THR A 336 -8.04 30.19 17.93
CA THR A 336 -9.47 30.56 18.07
C THR A 336 -9.73 31.76 18.96
N GLY A 337 -8.72 32.30 19.63
CA GLY A 337 -8.82 33.56 20.38
C GLY A 337 -7.66 33.76 21.37
N PHE A 338 -7.88 34.66 22.33
CA PHE A 338 -6.95 34.93 23.43
C PHE A 338 -7.73 34.99 24.77
N THR A 339 -7.06 34.67 25.88
CA THR A 339 -7.59 34.90 27.23
C THR A 339 -7.62 36.39 27.56
N THR A 340 -8.29 36.77 28.66
CA THR A 340 -8.23 38.14 29.21
C THR A 340 -6.82 38.56 29.64
N ALA A 341 -5.90 37.62 29.84
CA ALA A 341 -4.49 37.87 30.12
C ALA A 341 -3.61 37.95 28.85
N GLY A 342 -4.16 37.60 27.69
CA GLY A 342 -3.47 37.63 26.39
C GLY A 342 -2.89 36.28 25.94
N ASP A 343 -3.18 35.18 26.63
CA ASP A 343 -2.68 33.84 26.26
C ASP A 343 -3.43 33.30 25.03
N PRO A 344 -2.75 32.73 24.03
CA PRO A 344 -3.41 32.20 22.84
C PRO A 344 -4.22 30.92 23.12
N ILE A 345 -5.47 30.90 22.66
CA ILE A 345 -6.38 29.75 22.75
C ILE A 345 -6.37 29.01 21.42
N PHE A 346 -5.98 27.73 21.46
CA PHE A 346 -5.95 26.87 20.28
C PHE A 346 -7.09 25.85 20.31
N THR A 347 -7.61 25.50 19.13
CA THR A 347 -8.53 24.37 18.93
C THR A 347 -7.90 23.40 17.94
N ASN A 348 -7.51 22.23 18.42
CA ASN A 348 -6.79 21.22 17.65
C ASN A 348 -7.70 20.00 17.36
N ARG A 349 -7.70 19.55 16.12
CA ARG A 349 -8.45 18.39 15.62
C ARG A 349 -7.45 17.42 15.00
N LYS A 350 -7.15 16.33 15.70
CA LYS A 350 -6.11 15.37 15.33
C LYS A 350 -6.67 13.95 15.22
N LEU A 351 -6.26 13.24 14.19
CA LEU A 351 -6.52 11.81 14.00
C LEU A 351 -5.18 11.09 13.76
N ALA A 352 -5.11 9.81 14.11
CA ALA A 352 -4.06 8.90 13.66
C ALA A 352 -4.69 7.54 13.39
N THR A 353 -4.53 7.01 12.18
CA THR A 353 -5.21 5.78 11.74
C THR A 353 -4.44 5.09 10.61
N VAL A 354 -4.87 3.86 10.31
CA VAL A 354 -4.37 3.04 9.19
C VAL A 354 -5.58 2.49 8.44
N VAL A 355 -5.62 2.66 7.13
CA VAL A 355 -6.73 2.22 6.26
C VAL A 355 -6.21 1.56 4.99
N GLU A 356 -7.06 0.77 4.34
CA GLU A 356 -6.77 0.08 3.09
C GLU A 356 -7.88 0.41 2.09
N LEU A 357 -7.53 1.09 0.99
CA LEU A 357 -8.48 1.68 0.04
C LEU A 357 -8.08 1.40 -1.40
N ARG A 358 -9.03 1.41 -2.33
CA ARG A 358 -8.73 1.37 -3.77
C ARG A 358 -8.36 2.74 -4.31
N ASP A 359 -7.71 2.72 -5.46
CA ASP A 359 -7.48 3.91 -6.30
C ASP A 359 -8.80 4.66 -6.57
N GLY A 360 -8.82 5.97 -6.32
CA GLY A 360 -10.01 6.83 -6.39
C GLY A 360 -11.08 6.59 -5.32
N GLN A 361 -10.88 5.70 -4.34
CA GLN A 361 -11.90 5.37 -3.34
C GLN A 361 -11.88 6.32 -2.14
N SER A 362 -12.83 7.24 -2.08
CA SER A 362 -13.07 8.05 -0.87
C SER A 362 -13.58 7.20 0.29
N PHE A 363 -13.10 7.48 1.52
CA PHE A 363 -13.61 6.83 2.74
C PHE A 363 -13.54 7.76 3.95
N ALA A 364 -14.56 7.68 4.82
CA ALA A 364 -14.63 8.45 6.07
C ALA A 364 -13.82 7.74 7.18
N VAL A 365 -12.57 8.17 7.37
CA VAL A 365 -11.58 7.52 8.26
C VAL A 365 -11.78 7.82 9.74
N GLY A 366 -12.63 8.79 10.08
CA GLY A 366 -12.97 9.14 11.46
C GLY A 366 -14.02 10.24 11.55
N GLY A 367 -14.73 10.30 12.68
CA GLY A 367 -15.68 11.37 12.96
C GLY A 367 -15.98 11.54 14.44
N LEU A 368 -16.44 12.72 14.83
CA LEU A 368 -16.74 13.09 16.21
C LEU A 368 -17.97 14.01 16.26
N LEU A 369 -19.05 13.54 16.89
CA LEU A 369 -20.23 14.34 17.19
C LEU A 369 -20.08 15.04 18.54
N SER A 370 -20.20 16.37 18.55
CA SER A 370 -20.24 17.23 19.72
C SER A 370 -21.64 17.82 19.90
N SER A 371 -22.11 17.94 21.15
CA SER A 371 -23.44 18.46 21.50
C SER A 371 -23.35 19.37 22.72
N LYS A 372 -23.52 20.68 22.50
CA LYS A 372 -23.52 21.72 23.53
C LYS A 372 -24.94 22.25 23.72
N THR A 373 -25.46 22.14 24.96
CA THR A 373 -26.79 22.67 25.32
C THR A 373 -26.64 23.83 26.28
N THR A 374 -26.99 25.03 25.83
CA THR A 374 -27.00 26.26 26.64
C THR A 374 -28.43 26.56 27.05
N LYS A 375 -28.73 26.51 28.35
CA LYS A 375 -30.05 26.87 28.90
C LYS A 375 -29.99 28.23 29.60
N LEU A 376 -30.64 29.23 29.03
CA LEU A 376 -30.88 30.52 29.65
C LEU A 376 -32.26 30.51 30.29
N GLN A 377 -32.38 30.84 31.58
CA GLN A 377 -33.66 30.89 32.29
C GLN A 377 -33.78 32.21 33.06
N ASN A 378 -34.50 33.16 32.48
CA ASN A 378 -34.83 34.43 33.13
C ASN A 378 -36.16 34.26 33.86
N GLN A 379 -36.22 34.61 35.14
CA GLN A 379 -37.43 34.43 35.95
C GLN A 379 -37.63 35.57 36.94
N VAL A 380 -38.89 35.93 37.20
CA VAL A 380 -39.22 36.94 38.21
C VAL A 380 -38.92 36.37 39.60
N PRO A 381 -38.19 37.10 40.48
CA PRO A 381 -37.97 36.68 41.86
C PRO A 381 -39.28 36.34 42.59
N TRP A 382 -39.25 35.31 43.43
CA TRP A 382 -40.40 34.69 44.10
C TRP A 382 -41.44 34.06 43.15
N LEU A 383 -42.06 34.84 42.25
CA LEU A 383 -43.16 34.38 41.39
C LEU A 383 -42.75 33.22 40.45
N GLY A 384 -41.53 33.24 39.90
CA GLY A 384 -41.02 32.18 39.02
C GLY A 384 -40.78 30.82 39.73
N GLN A 385 -40.85 30.77 41.06
CA GLN A 385 -40.65 29.57 41.87
C GLN A 385 -41.97 28.87 42.26
N VAL A 386 -43.12 29.54 42.10
CA VAL A 386 -44.43 29.03 42.54
C VAL A 386 -44.85 27.80 41.70
N PRO A 387 -45.21 26.66 42.31
CA PRO A 387 -45.76 25.51 41.58
C PRO A 387 -46.99 25.88 40.74
N VAL A 388 -47.15 25.22 39.59
CA VAL A 388 -48.18 25.51 38.56
C VAL A 388 -48.03 26.89 37.92
N ILE A 389 -48.15 27.98 38.69
CA ILE A 389 -48.28 29.35 38.17
C ILE A 389 -46.94 29.95 37.72
N GLY A 390 -45.82 29.59 38.36
CA GLY A 390 -44.48 30.13 38.05
C GLY A 390 -43.98 29.82 36.63
N ALA A 391 -44.66 28.94 35.89
CA ALA A 391 -44.44 28.73 34.46
C ALA A 391 -44.77 29.99 33.61
N LEU A 392 -45.69 30.85 34.06
CA LEU A 392 -46.04 32.10 33.39
C LEU A 392 -45.07 33.25 33.72
N PHE A 393 -44.26 33.10 34.77
CA PHE A 393 -43.33 34.12 35.29
C PHE A 393 -41.85 33.77 35.07
N ARG A 394 -41.58 32.85 34.14
CA ARG A 394 -40.24 32.46 33.69
C ARG A 394 -40.18 32.33 32.17
N ASN A 395 -39.13 32.87 31.56
CA ASN A 395 -38.78 32.67 30.16
C ASN A 395 -37.52 31.79 30.11
N SER A 396 -37.62 30.62 29.49
CA SER A 396 -36.49 29.69 29.33
C SER A 396 -36.18 29.46 27.85
N SER A 397 -35.02 29.91 27.40
CA SER A 397 -34.47 29.59 26.08
C SER A 397 -33.48 28.42 26.20
N ASN A 398 -33.70 27.38 25.40
CA ASN A 398 -32.82 26.22 25.30
C ASN A 398 -32.14 26.23 23.92
N GLN A 399 -30.89 26.67 23.85
CA GLN A 399 -30.10 26.69 22.62
C GLN A 399 -29.24 25.43 22.55
N LYS A 400 -29.53 24.54 21.58
CA LYS A 400 -28.75 23.32 21.34
C LYS A 400 -27.93 23.43 20.05
N GLU A 401 -26.62 23.39 20.23
CA GLU A 401 -25.60 23.39 19.18
C GLU A 401 -25.06 21.96 19.03
N GLU A 402 -25.17 21.40 17.84
CA GLU A 402 -24.62 20.08 17.51
C GLU A 402 -23.71 20.20 16.28
N THR A 403 -22.44 19.86 16.44
CA THR A 403 -21.42 19.89 15.38
C THR A 403 -20.80 18.52 15.21
N GLU A 404 -20.54 18.12 13.97
CA GLU A 404 -19.94 16.83 13.63
C GLU A 404 -18.69 17.06 12.79
N LEU A 405 -17.54 16.67 13.33
CA LEU A 405 -16.28 16.59 12.60
C LEU A 405 -16.27 15.29 11.80
N VAL A 406 -15.88 15.35 10.52
CA VAL A 406 -15.64 14.17 9.68
C VAL A 406 -14.30 14.35 8.96
N VAL A 407 -13.49 13.29 8.92
CA VAL A 407 -12.28 13.23 8.10
C VAL A 407 -12.52 12.22 6.98
N ILE A 408 -12.41 12.67 5.73
CA ILE A 408 -12.47 11.84 4.52
C ILE A 408 -11.05 11.78 3.94
N VAL A 409 -10.68 10.64 3.35
CA VAL A 409 -9.48 10.53 2.51
C VAL A 409 -9.81 9.90 1.16
N THR A 410 -9.12 10.31 0.11
CA THR A 410 -9.19 9.74 -1.24
C THR A 410 -7.76 9.57 -1.77
N PRO A 411 -7.27 8.34 -2.03
CA PRO A 411 -5.96 8.14 -2.63
C PRO A 411 -6.06 7.95 -4.16
N HIS A 412 -5.12 8.52 -4.91
CA HIS A 412 -5.00 8.33 -6.36
C HIS A 412 -3.60 7.80 -6.74
N LEU A 413 -3.56 6.79 -7.60
CA LEU A 413 -2.35 6.19 -8.13
C LEU A 413 -1.81 7.01 -9.32
N VAL A 414 -0.97 7.99 -9.04
CA VAL A 414 -0.45 8.91 -10.05
C VAL A 414 0.84 8.38 -10.70
N ARG A 415 1.08 8.80 -11.95
CA ARG A 415 2.33 8.54 -12.68
C ARG A 415 3.01 9.86 -13.04
N PRO A 416 4.35 9.92 -13.08
CA PRO A 416 5.05 11.11 -13.55
C PRO A 416 4.81 11.32 -15.06
N THR A 417 3.97 12.30 -15.40
CA THR A 417 3.72 12.72 -16.80
C THR A 417 4.78 13.70 -17.29
N LYS A 418 4.82 13.97 -18.60
CA LYS A 418 5.68 15.01 -19.16
C LYS A 418 5.06 16.40 -18.94
N PRO A 419 5.86 17.48 -18.80
CA PRO A 419 5.31 18.83 -18.70
C PRO A 419 4.38 19.17 -19.88
N GLY A 420 3.12 19.52 -19.57
CA GLY A 420 2.06 19.79 -20.54
C GLY A 420 1.09 18.63 -20.79
N GLU A 421 1.36 17.43 -20.27
CA GLU A 421 0.47 16.27 -20.31
C GLU A 421 -0.36 16.20 -19.02
N GLN A 422 -1.70 16.23 -19.15
CA GLN A 422 -2.62 16.22 -18.01
C GLN A 422 -2.42 14.96 -17.16
N LEU A 423 -2.44 15.12 -15.83
CA LEU A 423 -2.46 13.99 -14.91
C LEU A 423 -3.73 13.17 -15.14
N ALA A 424 -3.56 11.90 -15.49
CA ALA A 424 -4.66 10.94 -15.51
C ALA A 424 -4.93 10.49 -14.07
N THR A 425 -5.99 11.04 -13.47
CA THR A 425 -6.53 10.77 -12.13
C THR A 425 -7.71 9.83 -12.14
#